data_AF-A0A529Y709-F1
#
_entry.id   AF-A0A529Y709-F1
#
_cell.length_a   1.000
_cell.length_b   1.000
_cell.length_c   1.000
_cell.angle_alpha   90.00
_cell.angle_beta   90.00
_cell.angle_gamma   90.00
#
_symmetry.space_group_name_H-M   'P 1'
#
loop_
_entity.id
_entity.type
_entity.pdbx_description
1 polymer ?
#
loop_
_entity_poly.entity_id
_entity_poly.type
_entity_poly.pdbx_seq_one_letter_code
_entity_poly.pdbx_strand_id
1 'polypeptide(L)'
;MDGNSLEFTAIRGVQAGSAYYVIMVPLKVVPRLFKFDDEAMPAELRAQRVLNKARVPAIANYITGNPTEYILSSLCASIDGEIAFEPAAQDGPLRKVGQLRID
;
A
#
# COMPACT_ATOMS: atom_id res chain seq x y z
N MET A 1 21.08 -3.41 -14.94
CA MET A 1 21.13 -3.71 -13.49
C MET A 1 20.95 -2.38 -12.79
N ASP A 2 20.10 -2.37 -11.77
CA ASP A 2 19.53 -1.21 -11.05
C ASP A 2 18.16 -0.74 -11.59
N GLY A 3 17.24 -1.70 -11.77
CA GLY A 3 15.79 -1.43 -11.85
C GLY A 3 15.20 -1.63 -10.45
N ASN A 4 14.61 -0.59 -9.88
CA ASN A 4 14.35 -0.48 -8.44
C ASN A 4 13.04 -1.20 -8.05
N SER A 5 13.01 -2.53 -8.14
CA SER A 5 11.83 -3.35 -7.80
C SER A 5 11.49 -3.28 -6.30
N LEU A 6 10.21 -3.11 -5.97
CA LEU A 6 9.71 -3.12 -4.60
C LEU A 6 9.14 -4.49 -4.26
N GLU A 7 9.56 -5.05 -3.13
CA GLU A 7 9.08 -6.34 -2.65
C GLU A 7 8.37 -6.21 -1.31
N PHE A 8 7.20 -6.85 -1.19
CA PHE A 8 6.39 -6.84 0.02
C PHE A 8 5.86 -8.23 0.36
N THR A 9 5.77 -8.54 1.64
CA THR A 9 4.86 -9.60 2.10
C THR A 9 3.43 -9.07 2.01
N ALA A 10 2.61 -9.72 1.19
CA ALA A 10 1.27 -9.28 0.86
C ALA A 10 0.22 -10.36 1.08
N ILE A 11 -0.99 -9.90 1.36
CA ILE A 11 -2.21 -10.71 1.30
C ILE A 11 -2.97 -10.32 0.03
N ARG A 12 -3.13 -11.27 -0.89
CA ARG A 12 -3.88 -11.14 -2.14
C ARG A 12 -5.36 -11.45 -1.95
N GLY A 13 -6.21 -10.55 -2.41
CA GLY A 13 -7.65 -10.75 -2.57
C GLY A 13 -8.12 -10.44 -3.99
N VAL A 14 -9.41 -10.63 -4.23
CA VAL A 14 -10.07 -10.22 -5.48
C VAL A 14 -11.30 -9.40 -5.10
N GLN A 15 -11.41 -8.20 -5.68
CA GLN A 15 -12.54 -7.30 -5.49
C GLN A 15 -12.99 -6.80 -6.86
N ALA A 16 -14.29 -6.90 -7.16
CA ALA A 16 -14.87 -6.52 -8.45
C ALA A 16 -14.12 -7.11 -9.66
N GLY A 17 -13.66 -8.37 -9.55
CA GLY A 17 -12.92 -9.07 -10.61
C GLY A 17 -11.44 -8.73 -10.72
N SER A 18 -10.93 -7.74 -9.97
CA SER A 18 -9.52 -7.34 -9.98
C SER A 18 -8.78 -7.80 -8.73
N ALA A 19 -7.50 -8.16 -8.86
CA ALA A 19 -6.67 -8.48 -7.71
C ALA A 19 -6.38 -7.22 -6.89
N TYR A 20 -6.40 -7.34 -5.56
CA TYR A 20 -5.94 -6.30 -4.65
C TYR A 20 -5.01 -6.92 -3.61
N TYR A 21 -4.13 -6.10 -3.03
CA TYR A 21 -3.11 -6.55 -2.10
C TYR A 21 -3.12 -5.69 -0.83
N VAL A 22 -2.97 -6.35 0.31
CA VAL A 22 -2.78 -5.69 1.61
C VAL A 22 -1.38 -6.00 2.10
N ILE A 23 -0.63 -4.97 2.45
CA ILE A 23 0.75 -5.05 2.93
C ILE A 23 0.87 -4.28 4.25
N MET A 24 1.81 -4.71 5.11
CA MET A 24 2.25 -3.91 6.24
C MET A 24 3.65 -3.39 5.97
N VAL A 25 3.84 -2.07 6.09
CA VAL A 25 5.13 -1.42 5.84
C VAL A 25 5.46 -0.44 6.96
N PRO A 26 6.75 -0.21 7.27
CA PRO A 26 7.13 0.82 8.24
C PRO A 26 6.64 2.21 7.80
N LEU A 27 6.17 3.04 8.74
CA LEU A 27 5.62 4.37 8.43
C LEU A 27 6.59 5.25 7.63
N LYS A 28 7.90 5.15 7.89
CA LYS A 28 8.96 5.86 7.15
C LYS A 28 9.06 5.51 5.65
N VAL A 29 8.47 4.39 5.23
CA VAL A 29 8.44 3.94 3.83
C VAL A 29 7.29 4.60 3.06
N VAL A 30 6.21 5.02 3.75
CA VAL A 30 5.03 5.64 3.13
C VAL A 30 5.40 6.82 2.23
N PRO A 31 6.24 7.80 2.63
CA PRO A 31 6.60 8.93 1.75
C PRO A 31 7.37 8.52 0.49
N ARG A 32 7.97 7.32 0.45
CA ARG A 32 8.68 6.80 -0.74
C ARG A 32 7.71 6.13 -1.73
N LEU A 33 6.64 5.50 -1.21
CA LEU A 33 5.64 4.81 -2.02
C LEU A 33 4.61 5.78 -2.62
N PHE A 34 4.32 6.88 -1.91
CA PHE A 34 3.36 7.88 -2.35
C PHE A 34 4.12 9.14 -2.77
N LYS A 35 4.23 9.37 -4.09
CA LYS A 35 4.57 10.70 -4.62
C LYS A 35 3.29 11.52 -4.70
N PHE A 36 3.24 12.62 -3.96
CA PHE A 36 2.02 13.39 -3.73
C PHE A 36 1.75 14.50 -4.77
N ASP A 37 2.67 14.70 -5.71
CA ASP A 37 2.52 15.64 -6.83
C ASP A 37 2.67 14.86 -8.12
N ASP A 38 1.54 14.62 -8.79
CA ASP A 38 1.56 14.31 -10.22
C ASP A 38 0.30 14.89 -10.88
N GLU A 39 0.43 16.10 -11.44
CA GLU A 39 -0.59 16.75 -12.26
C GLU A 39 -0.91 15.93 -13.54
N ALA A 40 -0.10 14.91 -13.88
CA ALA A 40 -0.23 14.09 -15.07
C ALA A 40 -1.27 12.94 -14.98
N MET A 41 -1.84 12.68 -13.80
CA MET A 41 -2.72 11.53 -13.59
C MET A 41 -4.17 11.78 -14.06
N PRO A 42 -4.73 10.93 -14.96
CA PRO A 42 -6.12 11.00 -15.42
C PRO A 42 -7.15 11.03 -14.28
N ALA A 43 -8.32 11.62 -14.54
CA ALA A 43 -9.37 11.80 -13.53
C ALA A 43 -9.86 10.46 -12.94
N GLU A 44 -9.87 9.40 -13.75
CA GLU A 44 -10.28 8.06 -13.34
C GLU A 44 -9.28 7.42 -12.37
N LEU A 45 -7.98 7.69 -12.57
CA LEU A 45 -6.92 7.20 -11.69
C LEU A 45 -6.74 8.12 -10.45
N ARG A 46 -7.13 9.39 -10.56
CA ARG A 46 -7.22 10.37 -9.45
C ARG A 46 -8.34 10.10 -8.44
N ALA A 47 -9.07 8.98 -8.54
CA ALA A 47 -9.98 8.53 -7.49
C ALA A 47 -9.28 8.24 -6.14
N GLN A 48 -7.99 8.53 -6.03
CA GLN A 48 -7.26 8.67 -4.78
C GLN A 48 -7.66 9.97 -4.05
N ARG A 49 -8.11 9.84 -2.80
CA ARG A 49 -8.50 11.01 -1.99
C ARG A 49 -7.30 11.93 -1.78
N VAL A 50 -7.44 13.21 -2.11
CA VAL A 50 -6.46 14.26 -1.76
C VAL A 50 -6.18 14.20 -0.26
N LEU A 51 -4.91 14.30 0.11
CA LEU A 51 -4.49 14.29 1.51
C LEU A 51 -5.17 15.43 2.28
N ASN A 52 -5.97 15.10 3.27
CA ASN A 52 -6.56 16.09 4.17
C ASN A 52 -5.51 16.55 5.20
N LYS A 53 -4.82 17.65 4.88
CA LYS A 53 -3.78 18.25 5.73
C LYS A 53 -4.27 18.60 7.14
N ALA A 54 -5.56 18.92 7.31
CA ALA A 54 -6.13 19.22 8.62
C ALA A 54 -6.16 18.00 9.57
N ARG A 55 -6.11 16.77 9.04
CA ARG A 55 -6.07 15.54 9.85
C ARG A 55 -4.67 15.16 10.34
N VAL A 56 -3.62 15.69 9.72
CA VAL A 56 -2.23 15.31 10.01
C VAL A 56 -1.86 15.55 11.48
N PRO A 57 -2.15 16.71 12.10
CA PRO A 57 -1.80 16.93 13.51
C PRO A 57 -2.51 15.96 14.47
N ALA A 58 -3.79 15.65 14.21
CA ALA A 58 -4.55 14.72 15.04
C ALA A 58 -3.99 13.29 14.95
N ILE A 59 -3.61 12.84 13.75
CA ILE A 59 -2.97 11.53 13.55
C ILE A 59 -1.60 11.49 14.24
N ALA A 60 -0.78 12.54 14.07
CA ALA A 60 0.53 12.64 14.70
C ALA A 60 0.41 12.53 16.23
N ASN A 61 -0.49 13.32 16.83
CA ASN A 61 -0.75 13.28 18.26
C ASN A 61 -1.24 11.92 18.75
N TYR A 62 -2.10 11.24 17.98
CA TYR A 62 -2.57 9.89 18.32
C TYR A 62 -1.41 8.89 18.34
N ILE A 63 -0.51 8.94 17.37
CA ILE A 63 0.67 8.04 17.32
C ILE A 63 1.64 8.36 18.46
N THR A 64 2.02 9.63 18.62
CA THR A 64 3.02 10.03 19.63
C THR A 64 2.48 9.91 21.05
N GLY A 65 1.16 10.03 21.24
CA GLY A 65 0.49 9.84 22.52
C GLY A 65 0.26 8.37 22.90
N ASN A 66 0.29 7.45 21.93
CA ASN A 66 0.09 6.01 22.16
C ASN A 66 1.24 5.18 21.55
N PRO A 67 2.50 5.37 21.97
CA PRO A 67 3.68 4.82 21.29
C PRO A 67 3.75 3.29 21.27
N THR A 68 3.03 2.61 22.17
CA THR A 68 2.99 1.15 22.29
C THR A 68 1.75 0.52 21.66
N GLU A 69 0.71 1.30 21.38
CA GLU A 69 -0.58 0.77 20.94
C GLU A 69 -1.38 1.82 20.15
N TYR A 70 -1.26 1.79 18.82
CA TYR A 70 -2.09 2.58 17.92
C TYR A 70 -2.51 1.76 16.71
N ILE A 71 -3.68 2.09 16.15
CA ILE A 71 -4.16 1.48 14.90
C ILE A 71 -4.45 2.60 13.92
N LEU A 72 -3.91 2.50 12.71
CA LEU A 72 -4.27 3.38 11.61
C LEU A 72 -5.17 2.62 10.64
N SER A 73 -6.14 3.33 10.05
CA SER A 73 -6.85 2.79 8.89
C SER A 73 -5.86 2.52 7.76
N SER A 74 -6.15 1.50 6.96
CA SER A 74 -5.34 1.18 5.78
C SER A 74 -5.30 2.36 4.80
N LEU A 75 -4.14 2.55 4.18
CA LEU A 75 -3.97 3.48 3.07
C LEU A 75 -4.24 2.74 1.77
N CYS A 76 -5.06 3.33 0.89
CA CYS A 76 -5.32 2.79 -0.43
C CYS A 76 -4.43 3.51 -1.47
N ALA A 77 -3.79 2.73 -2.33
CA ALA A 77 -3.01 3.21 -3.46
C ALA A 77 -3.37 2.39 -4.70
N SER A 78 -3.30 3.03 -5.87
CA SER A 78 -3.14 2.33 -7.15
C SER A 78 -1.65 2.19 -7.44
N ILE A 79 -1.29 1.09 -8.09
CA ILE A 79 0.07 0.83 -8.55
C ILE A 79 0.02 0.84 -10.07
N ASP A 80 0.98 1.53 -10.69
CA ASP A 80 1.25 1.46 -12.12
C ASP A 80 2.62 0.81 -12.29
N GLY A 81 2.64 -0.45 -12.75
CA GLY A 81 3.84 -1.28 -12.80
C GLY A 81 3.52 -2.75 -13.07
N GLU A 82 4.52 -3.52 -13.47
CA GLU A 82 4.36 -4.97 -13.63
C GLU A 82 4.32 -5.62 -12.24
N ILE A 83 3.28 -6.41 -12.00
CA ILE A 83 3.02 -7.03 -10.70
C ILE A 83 3.22 -8.53 -10.80
N ALA A 84 4.14 -9.07 -10.00
CA ALA A 84 4.29 -10.50 -9.80
C ALA A 84 3.92 -10.88 -8.35
N PHE A 85 3.12 -11.93 -8.18
CA PHE A 85 2.76 -12.46 -6.86
C PHE A 85 3.13 -13.93 -6.76
N GLU A 86 4.00 -14.25 -5.81
CA GLU A 86 4.41 -15.62 -5.49
C GLU A 86 3.76 -16.07 -4.18
N PRO A 87 2.82 -17.02 -4.21
CA PRO A 87 2.13 -17.47 -3.00
C PRO A 87 3.06 -18.30 -2.09
N ALA A 88 2.90 -18.14 -0.78
CA ALA A 88 3.65 -18.88 0.23
C ALA A 88 3.29 -20.38 0.28
N ALA A 89 2.14 -20.76 -0.26
CA ALA A 89 1.71 -22.15 -0.42
C ALA A 89 0.87 -22.30 -1.69
N GLN A 90 0.92 -23.46 -2.34
CA GLN A 90 0.11 -23.72 -3.54
C GLN A 90 -1.37 -23.91 -3.22
N ASP A 91 -1.66 -24.53 -2.07
CA ASP A 91 -3.02 -24.90 -1.66
C ASP A 91 -3.42 -24.31 -0.30
N GLY A 92 -4.73 -24.34 -0.04
CA GLY A 92 -5.30 -23.90 1.23
C GLY A 92 -5.31 -22.37 1.42
N PRO A 93 -5.58 -21.90 2.64
CA PRO A 93 -5.73 -20.47 2.93
C PRO A 93 -4.47 -19.64 2.67
N LEU A 94 -3.28 -20.25 2.85
CA LEU A 94 -1.99 -19.57 2.71
C LEU A 94 -1.64 -19.23 1.26
N ARG A 95 -2.35 -19.76 0.25
CA ARG A 95 -2.18 -19.35 -1.16
C ARG A 95 -2.48 -17.86 -1.42
N LYS A 96 -3.19 -17.22 -0.49
CA LYS A 96 -3.49 -15.78 -0.53
C LYS A 96 -2.41 -14.94 0.14
N VAL A 97 -1.45 -15.54 0.83
CA VAL A 97 -0.32 -14.83 1.47
C VAL A 97 0.92 -15.13 0.66
N GLY A 98 1.76 -14.14 0.38
CA GLY A 98 2.91 -14.35 -0.50
C GLY A 98 3.79 -13.13 -0.67
N GLN A 99 4.79 -13.24 -1.53
CA GLN A 99 5.64 -12.14 -1.93
C GLN A 99 5.01 -11.42 -3.12
N LEU A 100 4.85 -10.11 -3.01
CA LEU A 100 4.42 -9.22 -4.07
C LEU A 100 5.64 -8.44 -4.55
N ARG A 101 6.01 -8.61 -5.82
CA ARG A 101 7.02 -7.79 -6.49
C ARG A 101 6.35 -6.81 -7.44
N ILE A 102 6.80 -5.57 -7.39
CA ILE A 102 6.37 -4.47 -8.26
C ILE A 102 7.62 -3.93 -8.93
N ASP A 103 7.68 -4.02 -10.26
CA ASP A 103 8.78 -3.56 -11.09
C ASP A 103 8.53 -2.13 -11.65
#